data_AF-A0A2D0KUV3-F1
#
_entry.id   AF-A0A2D0KUV3-F1
#
_cell.length_a   1.000
_cell.length_b   1.000
_cell.length_c   1.000
_cell.angle_alpha   90.00
_cell.angle_beta   90.00
_cell.angle_gamma   90.00
#
_symmetry.space_group_name_H-M   'P 1'
#
loop_
_entity.id
_entity.type
_entity.pdbx_description
1 polymer ?
#
loop_
_entity_poly.entity_id
_entity_poly.type
_entity_poly.pdbx_seq_one_letter_code
_entity_poly.pdbx_strand_id
1 'polypeptide(L)'
;MQLSEDATGLRFELTPPDTQLGRDVLTLVERGDISGMSFGFRATKDQWDVGQEPYIRTVLEAELREITITSMPAYPESGVEIAKRSLNAVKPRHADLRHYWLQLSEV
;
A
#
# COMPACT_ATOMS: atom_id res chain seq x y z
N MET A 1 3.32 -13.64 10.56
CA MET A 1 3.44 -12.28 9.98
C MET A 1 4.88 -11.85 10.09
N GLN A 2 5.41 -11.19 9.07
CA GLN A 2 6.75 -10.57 9.07
C GLN A 2 6.58 -9.08 8.77
N LEU A 3 7.43 -8.25 9.37
CA LEU A 3 7.48 -6.81 9.16
C LEU A 3 8.91 -6.41 8.83
N SER A 4 9.06 -5.49 7.88
CA SER A 4 10.35 -4.92 7.50
C SER A 4 10.14 -3.51 6.97
N GLU A 5 11.11 -2.63 7.18
CA GLU A 5 11.11 -1.28 6.61
C GLU A 5 12.09 -1.22 5.43
N ASP A 6 11.72 -0.52 4.38
CA ASP A 6 12.58 -0.20 3.25
C ASP A 6 12.51 1.29 2.88
N ALA A 7 13.20 1.71 1.82
CA ALA A 7 13.25 3.11 1.38
C ALA A 7 11.89 3.68 0.94
N THR A 8 10.90 2.82 0.67
CA THR A 8 9.53 3.20 0.30
C THR A 8 8.66 3.33 1.56
N GLY A 9 8.83 2.44 2.53
CA GLY A 9 8.11 2.49 3.81
C GLY A 9 8.01 1.15 4.54
N LEU A 10 6.97 0.99 5.34
CA LEU A 10 6.69 -0.23 6.10
C LEU A 10 6.09 -1.31 5.19
N ARG A 11 6.77 -2.45 5.11
CA ARG A 11 6.30 -3.66 4.43
C ARG A 11 5.85 -4.70 5.44
N PHE A 12 4.74 -5.37 5.14
CA PHE A 12 4.31 -6.56 5.87
C PHE A 12 4.16 -7.76 4.93
N GLU A 13 4.39 -8.95 5.47
CA GLU A 13 4.09 -10.22 4.81
C GLU A 13 3.27 -11.10 5.74
N LEU A 14 2.15 -11.60 5.24
CA LEU A 14 1.23 -12.45 5.98
C LEU A 14 0.85 -13.65 5.12
N THR A 15 0.98 -14.85 5.68
CA THR A 15 0.29 -16.05 5.19
C THR A 15 -0.96 -16.21 6.04
N PRO A 16 -2.17 -15.95 5.50
CA PRO A 16 -3.40 -16.16 6.24
C PRO A 16 -3.55 -17.62 6.67
N PRO A 17 -4.12 -17.91 7.85
CA PRO A 17 -4.46 -19.28 8.22
C PRO A 17 -5.49 -19.85 7.23
N ASP A 18 -5.51 -21.18 7.09
CA ASP A 18 -6.43 -21.89 6.17
C ASP A 18 -7.87 -21.97 6.73
N THR A 19 -8.45 -20.82 6.99
CA THR A 19 -9.85 -20.62 7.39
C THR A 19 -10.67 -20.14 6.19
N GLN A 20 -12.00 -20.19 6.31
CA GLN A 20 -12.89 -19.68 5.27
C GLN A 20 -12.59 -18.20 4.97
N LEU A 21 -12.48 -17.38 6.02
CA LEU A 21 -12.14 -15.96 5.90
C LEU A 21 -10.78 -15.75 5.22
N GLY A 22 -9.76 -16.55 5.57
CA GLY A 22 -8.43 -16.44 4.95
C GLY A 22 -8.47 -16.72 3.45
N ARG A 23 -9.15 -17.79 3.04
CA ARG A 23 -9.32 -18.14 1.62
C ARG A 23 -10.16 -17.11 0.85
N ASP A 24 -11.20 -16.58 1.47
CA ASP A 24 -12.06 -15.56 0.86
C ASP A 24 -11.29 -14.26 0.64
N VAL A 25 -10.51 -13.79 1.63
CA VAL A 25 -9.67 -12.60 1.49
C VAL A 25 -8.65 -12.78 0.37
N LEU A 26 -7.96 -13.93 0.31
CA LEU A 26 -7.02 -14.21 -0.78
C LEU A 26 -7.70 -14.17 -2.15
N THR A 27 -8.90 -14.74 -2.27
CA THR A 27 -9.68 -14.76 -3.52
C THR A 27 -10.09 -13.34 -3.95
N LEU A 28 -10.57 -12.51 -3.01
CA LEU A 28 -10.98 -11.13 -3.28
C LEU A 28 -9.79 -10.25 -3.66
N VAL A 29 -8.63 -10.45 -3.05
CA VAL A 29 -7.40 -9.73 -3.41
C VAL A 29 -6.88 -10.17 -4.77
N GLU A 30 -6.89 -11.48 -5.07
CA GLU A 30 -6.46 -11.99 -6.38
C GLU A 30 -7.36 -11.51 -7.52
N ARG A 31 -8.69 -11.45 -7.30
CA ARG A 31 -9.65 -10.93 -8.28
C ARG A 31 -9.59 -9.40 -8.42
N GLY A 32 -9.10 -8.70 -7.39
CA GLY A 32 -8.94 -7.25 -7.35
C GLY A 32 -10.10 -6.48 -6.73
N ASP A 33 -11.06 -7.16 -6.07
CA ASP A 33 -12.13 -6.48 -5.32
C ASP A 33 -11.59 -5.72 -4.11
N ILE A 34 -10.51 -6.24 -3.52
CA ILE A 34 -9.79 -5.61 -2.43
C ILE A 34 -8.34 -5.44 -2.86
N SER A 35 -7.89 -4.20 -2.99
CA SER A 35 -6.50 -3.87 -3.32
C SER A 35 -5.85 -2.99 -2.26
N GLY A 36 -6.62 -2.53 -1.27
CA GLY A 36 -6.17 -1.63 -0.22
C GLY A 36 -5.91 -2.31 1.11
N MET A 37 -5.14 -1.62 1.95
CA MET A 37 -5.02 -1.92 3.37
C MET A 37 -4.91 -0.63 4.18
N SER A 38 -5.26 -0.70 5.45
CA SER A 38 -5.03 0.35 6.45
C SER A 38 -4.12 -0.18 7.55
N PHE A 39 -3.53 0.73 8.30
CA PHE A 39 -2.78 0.39 9.50
C PHE A 39 -3.10 1.38 10.61
N GLY A 40 -3.28 0.86 11.81
CA GLY A 40 -3.46 1.64 13.02
C GLY A 40 -2.14 1.75 13.77
N PHE A 41 -1.80 2.96 14.22
CA PHE A 41 -0.57 3.21 14.95
C PHE A 41 -0.76 4.26 16.04
N ARG A 42 0.18 4.28 16.99
CA ARG A 42 0.32 5.36 17.97
C ARG A 42 1.59 6.16 17.64
N ALA A 43 1.46 7.43 17.29
CA ALA A 43 2.61 8.30 17.14
C ALA A 43 3.30 8.47 18.51
N THR A 44 4.60 8.17 18.56
CA THR A 44 5.45 8.41 19.73
C THR A 44 6.21 9.73 19.59
N LYS A 45 6.40 10.19 18.35
CA LYS A 45 7.01 11.47 18.01
C LYS A 45 6.40 12.03 16.73
N ASP A 46 6.00 13.30 16.76
CA ASP A 46 5.48 14.02 15.61
C ASP A 46 5.93 15.48 15.59
N GLN A 47 5.71 16.12 14.46
CA GLN A 47 5.93 17.54 14.24
C GLN A 47 4.70 18.13 13.59
N TRP A 48 4.34 19.35 13.99
CA TRP A 48 3.27 20.13 13.39
C TRP A 48 3.85 21.34 12.68
N ASP A 49 3.49 21.52 11.42
CA ASP A 49 3.67 22.75 10.66
C ASP A 49 2.39 23.58 10.77
N VAL A 50 2.48 24.64 11.58
CA VAL A 50 1.39 25.60 11.83
C VAL A 50 1.52 26.87 10.98
N GLY A 51 2.48 26.91 10.05
CA GLY A 51 2.72 28.05 9.16
C GLY A 51 1.79 28.12 7.95
N GLN A 52 0.97 27.10 7.73
CA GLN A 52 0.02 26.99 6.62
C GLN A 52 -1.33 26.43 7.09
N GLU A 53 -2.37 26.57 6.27
CA GLU A 53 -3.69 26.02 6.57
C GLU A 53 -4.18 25.14 5.40
N PRO A 54 -4.57 23.87 5.65
CA PRO A 54 -4.62 23.20 6.96
C PRO A 54 -3.23 22.93 7.55
N TYR A 55 -3.14 22.90 8.90
CA TYR A 55 -1.91 22.51 9.58
C TYR A 55 -1.47 21.12 9.12
N ILE A 56 -0.17 20.96 8.83
CA ILE A 56 0.38 19.69 8.40
C ILE A 56 1.03 18.99 9.59
N ARG A 57 0.60 17.77 9.89
CA ARG A 57 1.22 16.89 10.89
C ARG A 57 2.11 15.87 10.20
N THR A 58 3.38 15.83 10.59
CA THR A 58 4.33 14.79 10.17
C THR A 58 4.58 13.84 11.33
N VAL A 59 4.28 12.56 11.15
CA VAL A 59 4.59 11.51 12.13
C VAL A 59 6.02 11.04 11.88
N LEU A 60 6.89 11.19 12.87
CA LEU A 60 8.33 10.87 12.76
C LEU A 60 8.63 9.48 13.28
N GLU A 61 7.98 9.07 14.38
CA GLU A 61 8.12 7.75 14.98
C GLU A 61 6.74 7.28 15.45
N ALA A 62 6.45 6.00 15.21
CA ALA A 62 5.16 5.40 15.53
C ALA A 62 5.29 3.94 15.96
N GLU A 63 4.43 3.55 16.89
CA GLU A 63 4.23 2.17 17.28
C GLU A 63 3.06 1.58 16.48
N LEU A 64 3.35 0.64 15.60
CA LEU A 64 2.34 -0.10 14.83
C LEU A 64 1.46 -0.93 15.76
N ARG A 65 0.14 -0.83 15.63
CA ARG A 65 -0.85 -1.56 16.43
C ARG A 65 -1.58 -2.62 15.64
N GLU A 66 -1.99 -2.30 14.41
CA GLU A 66 -2.78 -3.21 13.59
C GLU A 66 -2.59 -2.94 12.09
N ILE A 67 -2.89 -3.96 11.28
CA ILE A 67 -2.97 -3.89 9.83
C ILE A 67 -4.30 -4.54 9.44
N THR A 68 -5.10 -3.84 8.65
CA THR A 68 -6.41 -4.30 8.20
C THR A 68 -6.47 -4.27 6.68
N ILE A 69 -6.78 -5.40 6.07
CA ILE A 69 -7.08 -5.49 4.64
C ILE A 69 -8.50 -4.95 4.41
N THR A 70 -8.64 -3.93 3.55
CA THR A 70 -9.91 -3.21 3.36
C THR A 70 -10.07 -2.68 1.94
N SER A 71 -11.29 -2.67 1.42
CA SER A 71 -11.62 -2.02 0.15
C SER A 71 -11.64 -0.49 0.23
N MET A 72 -11.67 0.07 1.45
CA MET A 72 -11.70 1.51 1.70
C MET A 72 -10.56 1.87 2.67
N PRO A 73 -9.32 2.03 2.18
CA PRO A 73 -8.19 2.35 3.03
C PRO A 73 -8.23 3.80 3.51
N ALA A 74 -7.72 4.04 4.73
CA ALA A 74 -7.53 5.39 5.24
C ALA A 74 -6.37 6.11 4.54
N TYR A 75 -5.42 5.34 4.00
CA TYR A 75 -4.26 5.81 3.24
C TYR A 75 -4.37 5.31 1.79
N PRO A 76 -4.72 6.16 0.82
CA PRO A 76 -4.95 5.71 -0.56
C PRO A 76 -3.73 5.06 -1.24
N GLU A 77 -2.53 5.36 -0.76
CA GLU A 77 -1.27 4.83 -1.29
C GLU A 77 -0.88 3.46 -0.70
N SER A 78 -1.55 2.98 0.36
CA SER A 78 -1.26 1.65 0.91
C SER A 78 -2.04 0.55 0.19
N GLY A 79 -1.28 -0.41 -0.35
CA GLY A 79 -1.82 -1.53 -1.12
C GLY A 79 -1.60 -2.89 -0.45
N VAL A 80 -2.35 -3.88 -0.92
CA VAL A 80 -2.12 -5.30 -0.65
C VAL A 80 -2.16 -6.09 -1.95
N GLU A 81 -1.21 -7.01 -2.10
CA GLU A 81 -1.12 -7.89 -3.27
C GLU A 81 -0.75 -9.31 -2.85
N ILE A 82 -1.19 -10.30 -3.64
CA ILE A 82 -0.74 -11.67 -3.47
C ILE A 82 0.72 -11.78 -3.92
N ALA A 83 1.60 -12.25 -3.03
CA ALA A 83 2.99 -12.53 -3.37
C ALA A 83 3.06 -13.67 -4.40
N LYS A 84 3.20 -13.33 -5.68
CA LYS A 84 3.36 -14.30 -6.76
C LYS A 84 4.83 -14.76 -6.80
N ARG A 85 5.10 -16.00 -6.40
CA ARG A 85 6.46 -16.59 -6.40
C ARG A 85 6.98 -16.97 -7.79
N SER A 86 6.60 -16.27 -8.85
CA SER A 86 7.07 -16.58 -10.20
C SER A 86 7.55 -15.34 -10.96
N LEU A 87 8.78 -15.43 -11.47
CA LEU A 87 9.37 -14.50 -12.43
C LEU A 87 8.46 -14.22 -13.65
N ASN A 88 7.50 -15.11 -13.93
CA ASN A 88 6.57 -15.01 -15.06
C ASN A 88 5.28 -14.20 -14.75
N ALA A 89 5.02 -13.81 -13.49
CA ALA A 89 3.82 -13.07 -13.13
C ALA A 89 3.98 -11.54 -13.18
N VAL A 90 5.23 -11.05 -13.28
CA VAL A 90 5.52 -9.64 -13.54
C VAL A 90 5.32 -9.39 -15.04
N LYS A 91 4.07 -9.27 -15.49
CA LYS A 91 3.82 -8.51 -16.72
C LYS A 91 4.19 -7.07 -16.39
N PRO A 92 5.16 -6.43 -17.07
CA PRO A 92 5.35 -5.00 -16.91
C PRO A 92 3.99 -4.37 -17.20
N ARG A 93 3.42 -3.69 -16.19
CA ARG A 93 2.26 -2.83 -16.39
C ARG A 93 2.74 -1.86 -17.46
N HIS A 94 2.20 -1.97 -18.68
CA HIS A 94 2.55 -1.08 -19.78
C HIS A 94 2.44 0.33 -19.20
N ALA A 95 3.57 1.01 -19.02
CA ALA A 95 3.55 2.43 -18.72
C ALA A 95 2.69 3.04 -19.82
N ASP A 96 1.68 3.82 -19.45
CA ASP A 96 0.88 4.52 -20.42
C ASP A 96 1.77 5.61 -21.06
N LEU A 97 2.53 5.21 -22.09
CA LEU A 97 3.46 6.07 -22.80
C LEU A 97 2.74 7.03 -23.75
N ARG A 98 1.39 7.07 -23.76
CA ARG A 98 0.61 8.00 -24.60
C ARG A 98 0.98 9.46 -24.32
N HIS A 99 1.36 9.81 -23.09
CA HIS A 99 1.84 11.14 -22.75
C HIS A 99 3.24 11.46 -23.30
N TYR A 100 4.14 10.48 -23.40
CA TYR A 100 5.47 10.67 -24.00
C TYR A 100 5.40 10.87 -25.52
N TRP A 101 4.46 10.20 -26.19
CA TRP A 101 4.25 10.38 -27.63
C TRP A 101 3.74 11.77 -28.01
N LEU A 102 2.90 12.38 -27.18
CA LEU A 102 2.40 13.75 -27.40
C LEU A 102 3.51 14.80 -27.29
N GLN A 103 4.49 14.60 -26.40
CA GLN A 103 5.62 15.53 -26.24
C GLN A 103 6.66 15.41 -27.37
N LEU A 104 6.79 14.23 -28.00
CA LEU A 104 7.70 14.02 -29.12
C LEU A 104 7.12 14.47 -30.47
N SER A 105 5.81 14.68 -30.56
CA SER A 105 5.15 15.18 -31.78
C SER A 105 5.10 16.72 -31.90
N GLU A 106 5.56 17.44 -30.88
CA GLU A 106 5.60 18.92 -30.84
C GLU A 106 7.01 19.51 -31.05
N VAL A 107 7.95 18.73 -31.59
CA VAL A 107 9.29 19.22 -31.99
C VAL A 107 9.55 18.98 -33.47
#